data_AF-A0A3P7DVC8-F1
#
_entry.id   AF-A0A3P7DVC8-F1
#
_cell.length_a   1.000
_cell.length_b   1.000
_cell.length_c   1.000
_cell.angle_alpha   90.00
_cell.angle_beta   90.00
_cell.angle_gamma   90.00
#
_symmetry.space_group_name_H-M   'P 1'
#
loop_
_entity.id
_entity.type
_entity.pdbx_description
1 polymer ?
#
loop_
_entity_poly.entity_id
_entity_poly.type
_entity_poly.pdbx_seq_one_letter_code
_entity_poly.pdbx_strand_id
1 'polypeptide(L)'
;MDYLVQLVWISLCILVSLITECFTIPMASATCGACTMIVTEMEIKITELEEKIREKSYYRLGETKNHGINDEVIQKMVYADEFRDRNCEREKEDGRGKTIRSFLSLKKSLSRSEIQLSEVLEIVCDKAAEWSAVVHPRTGKGVYARRATLKLKQVPEHLTIYQFEDACNDFLDSYEDQLIKFSHSKHEEPVRQFCHETIEVCTAVDVTPMTDEESGKAQILSDEEKEKKVEKALDKLRRDAKGLDDEL
;
A
#
# COMPACT_ATOMS: atom_id res chain seq x y z
N MET A 1 6.79 -63.94 -4.63
CA MET A 1 6.70 -62.91 -3.57
C MET A 1 6.70 -61.50 -4.17
N ASP A 2 7.15 -61.33 -5.41
CA ASP A 2 7.30 -60.04 -6.09
C ASP A 2 5.98 -59.28 -6.28
N TYR A 3 4.87 -59.98 -6.57
CA TYR A 3 3.56 -59.34 -6.81
C TYR A 3 3.00 -58.61 -5.56
N LEU A 4 3.22 -59.18 -4.36
CA LEU A 4 2.77 -58.55 -3.11
C LEU A 4 3.60 -57.30 -2.79
N VAL A 5 4.92 -57.35 -3.04
CA VAL A 5 5.80 -56.18 -2.86
C VAL A 5 5.43 -55.06 -3.83
N GLN A 6 5.10 -55.41 -5.07
CA GLN A 6 4.71 -54.46 -6.12
C GLN A 6 3.35 -53.80 -5.82
N LEU A 7 2.37 -54.56 -5.31
CA LEU A 7 1.08 -54.02 -4.85
C LEU A 7 1.23 -53.08 -3.66
N VAL A 8 2.07 -53.41 -2.68
CA VAL A 8 2.34 -52.55 -1.53
C VAL A 8 3.02 -51.25 -1.96
N TRP A 9 3.98 -51.33 -2.88
CA TRP A 9 4.64 -50.14 -3.45
C TRP A 9 3.67 -49.23 -4.22
N ILE A 10 2.81 -49.80 -5.08
CA ILE A 10 1.81 -49.01 -5.80
C ILE A 10 0.84 -48.35 -4.82
N SER A 11 0.37 -49.07 -3.80
CA SER A 11 -0.50 -48.51 -2.76
C SER A 11 0.19 -47.39 -1.98
N LEU A 12 1.47 -47.54 -1.65
CA LEU A 12 2.25 -46.52 -0.98
C LEU A 12 2.43 -45.27 -1.87
N CYS A 13 2.71 -45.45 -3.16
CA CYS A 13 2.81 -44.33 -4.12
C CYS A 13 1.49 -43.57 -4.24
N ILE A 14 0.35 -44.27 -4.35
CA ILE A 14 -0.97 -43.63 -4.43
C ILE A 14 -1.27 -42.86 -3.14
N LEU A 15 -0.97 -43.45 -1.97
CA LEU A 15 -1.12 -42.77 -0.69
C LEU A 15 -0.21 -41.53 -0.60
N VAL A 16 1.05 -41.61 -1.02
CA VAL A 16 1.97 -40.47 -1.02
C VAL A 16 1.48 -39.37 -1.97
N SER A 17 1.01 -39.70 -3.18
CA SER A 17 0.44 -38.70 -4.10
C SER A 17 -0.78 -38.00 -3.50
N LEU A 18 -1.71 -38.75 -2.90
CA LEU A 18 -2.90 -38.19 -2.22
C LEU A 18 -2.52 -37.30 -1.03
N ILE A 19 -1.49 -37.68 -0.27
CA ILE A 19 -1.01 -36.89 0.87
C ILE A 19 -0.34 -35.60 0.37
N THR A 20 0.42 -35.66 -0.73
CA THR A 20 1.12 -34.48 -1.28
C THR A 20 0.14 -33.41 -1.77
N GLU A 21 -0.98 -33.81 -2.38
CA GLU A 21 -2.04 -32.87 -2.80
C GLU A 21 -2.66 -32.12 -1.61
N CYS A 22 -2.80 -32.77 -0.45
CA CYS A 22 -3.35 -32.16 0.76
C CYS A 22 -2.42 -31.12 1.41
N PHE A 23 -1.12 -31.13 1.11
CA PHE A 23 -0.15 -30.17 1.66
C PHE A 23 0.07 -28.95 0.77
N THR A 24 -0.65 -28.85 -0.35
CA THR A 24 -0.60 -27.64 -1.18
C THR A 24 -1.24 -26.49 -0.40
N ILE A 25 -0.47 -25.42 -0.19
CA ILE A 25 -0.96 -24.23 0.50
C ILE A 25 -2.06 -23.62 -0.37
N PRO A 26 -3.28 -23.41 0.15
CA PRO A 26 -4.32 -22.75 -0.63
C PRO A 26 -3.83 -21.37 -1.04
N MET A 27 -3.90 -21.05 -2.33
CA MET A 27 -3.39 -19.80 -2.90
C MET A 27 -4.53 -18.85 -3.25
N ALA A 28 -4.32 -17.55 -3.06
CA ALA A 28 -5.13 -16.51 -3.68
C ALA A 28 -4.96 -16.53 -5.20
N SER A 29 -6.00 -16.14 -5.94
CA SER A 29 -5.93 -16.03 -7.40
C SER A 29 -4.96 -14.92 -7.82
N ALA A 30 -4.40 -15.03 -9.03
CA ALA A 30 -3.54 -13.98 -9.60
C ALA A 30 -4.30 -12.64 -9.73
N THR A 31 -5.57 -12.68 -10.12
CA THR A 31 -6.45 -11.50 -10.21
C THR A 31 -6.68 -10.83 -8.85
N CYS A 32 -6.85 -11.62 -7.79
CA CYS A 32 -6.95 -11.09 -6.43
C CYS A 32 -5.64 -10.43 -5.99
N GLY A 33 -4.50 -11.05 -6.33
CA GLY A 33 -3.17 -10.47 -6.10
C GLY A 33 -2.99 -9.13 -6.82
N ALA A 34 -3.37 -9.07 -8.10
CA ALA A 34 -3.32 -7.84 -8.89
C ALA A 34 -4.20 -6.74 -8.28
N CYS A 35 -5.45 -7.05 -7.93
CA CYS A 35 -6.34 -6.09 -7.28
C CYS A 35 -5.76 -5.54 -5.97
N THR A 36 -5.25 -6.45 -5.13
CA THR A 36 -4.65 -6.09 -3.84
C THR A 36 -3.44 -5.17 -4.04
N MET A 37 -2.57 -5.50 -5.01
CA MET A 37 -1.43 -4.67 -5.36
C MET A 37 -1.84 -3.28 -5.79
N ILE A 38 -2.74 -3.20 -6.77
CA ILE A 38 -3.15 -1.93 -7.39
C ILE A 38 -3.80 -1.01 -6.34
N VAL A 39 -4.77 -1.53 -5.59
CA VAL A 39 -5.47 -0.74 -4.55
C VAL A 39 -4.50 -0.28 -3.46
N THR A 40 -3.56 -1.13 -3.06
CA THR A 40 -2.56 -0.77 -2.04
C THR A 40 -1.61 0.32 -2.55
N GLU A 41 -1.06 0.17 -3.76
CA GLU A 41 -0.15 1.16 -4.35
C GLU A 41 -0.84 2.51 -4.62
N MET A 42 -2.12 2.47 -5.02
CA MET A 42 -2.94 3.65 -5.21
C MET A 42 -3.14 4.42 -3.89
N GLU A 43 -3.51 3.73 -2.80
CA GLU A 43 -3.70 4.36 -1.49
C GLU A 43 -2.38 4.88 -0.89
N ILE A 44 -1.25 4.19 -1.11
CA ILE A 44 0.08 4.69 -0.76
C ILE A 44 0.34 6.02 -1.49
N LYS A 45 0.12 6.06 -2.80
CA LYS A 45 0.34 7.27 -3.61
C LYS A 45 -0.59 8.41 -3.23
N ILE A 46 -1.86 8.13 -2.96
CA ILE A 46 -2.81 9.14 -2.46
C ILE A 46 -2.29 9.73 -1.14
N THR A 47 -1.81 8.89 -0.23
CA THR A 47 -1.26 9.34 1.07
C THR A 47 -0.02 10.20 0.89
N GLU A 48 0.92 9.80 0.04
CA GLU A 48 2.12 10.60 -0.30
C GLU A 48 1.74 11.98 -0.89
N LEU A 49 0.73 12.02 -1.75
CA LEU A 49 0.25 13.26 -2.37
C LEU A 49 -0.45 14.16 -1.36
N GLU A 50 -1.28 13.60 -0.49
CA GLU A 50 -1.93 14.33 0.60
C GLU A 50 -0.90 14.97 1.53
N GLU A 51 0.17 14.24 1.87
CA GLU A 51 1.29 14.77 2.66
C GLU A 51 2.02 15.91 1.94
N LYS A 52 2.34 15.74 0.65
CA LYS A 52 3.00 16.78 -0.16
C LYS A 52 2.16 18.05 -0.31
N ILE A 53 0.84 17.91 -0.44
CA ILE A 53 -0.09 19.05 -0.45
C ILE A 53 -0.13 19.74 0.92
N ARG A 54 -0.12 18.96 2.00
CA ARG A 54 -0.05 19.46 3.38
C ARG A 54 1.23 20.27 3.58
N GLU A 55 2.39 19.72 3.23
CA GLU A 55 3.70 20.39 3.33
C GLU A 55 3.73 21.71 2.54
N LYS A 56 3.34 21.70 1.26
CA LYS A 56 3.25 22.92 0.43
C LYS A 56 2.31 23.99 1.02
N SER A 57 1.29 23.57 1.77
CA SER A 57 0.38 24.51 2.42
C SER A 57 1.01 25.25 3.59
N TYR A 58 1.90 24.61 4.34
CA TYR A 58 2.66 25.26 5.42
C TYR A 58 3.58 26.35 4.86
N TYR A 59 4.24 26.10 3.73
CA TYR A 59 5.10 27.09 3.08
C TYR A 59 4.30 28.28 2.55
N ARG A 60 3.17 28.06 1.89
CA ARG A 60 2.36 29.16 1.32
C ARG A 60 1.65 30.03 2.37
N LEU A 61 1.34 29.47 3.55
CA LEU A 61 0.79 30.25 4.66
C LEU A 61 1.83 31.20 5.28
N GLY A 62 3.11 30.82 5.25
CA GLY A 62 4.22 31.66 5.72
C GLY A 62 4.41 32.96 4.92
N GLU A 63 4.12 32.95 3.62
CA GLU A 63 4.24 34.13 2.76
C GLU A 63 3.09 35.14 2.95
N THR A 64 1.94 34.70 3.48
CA THR A 64 0.80 35.60 3.78
C THR A 64 0.97 36.42 5.08
N LYS A 65 2.13 36.34 5.74
CA LYS A 65 2.42 37.13 6.97
C LYS A 65 2.46 38.65 6.77
N ASN A 66 2.24 39.18 5.57
CA ASN A 66 2.05 40.63 5.38
C ASN A 66 0.62 41.12 5.58
N HIS A 67 -0.39 40.26 5.72
CA HIS A 67 -1.77 40.69 6.04
C HIS A 67 -2.38 39.84 7.16
N GLY A 68 -2.09 40.20 8.41
CA GLY A 68 -3.03 40.13 9.54
C GLY A 68 -3.77 38.83 9.83
N ILE A 69 -3.22 37.65 9.56
CA ILE A 69 -3.78 36.39 10.05
C ILE A 69 -3.06 36.05 11.36
N ASN A 70 -3.75 36.26 12.49
CA ASN A 70 -3.25 35.88 13.82
C ASN A 70 -2.88 34.39 13.84
N ASP A 71 -1.72 34.06 14.41
CA ASP A 71 -1.15 32.70 14.51
C ASP A 71 -2.14 31.65 15.08
N GLU A 72 -3.16 32.10 15.82
CA GLU A 72 -4.24 31.27 16.36
C GLU A 72 -5.11 30.59 15.29
N VAL A 73 -5.30 31.21 14.12
CA VAL A 73 -6.08 30.64 13.01
C VAL A 73 -5.30 29.50 12.33
N ILE A 74 -3.99 29.65 12.23
CA ILE A 74 -3.09 28.64 11.67
C ILE A 74 -3.07 27.41 12.59
N GLN A 75 -2.98 27.64 13.91
CA GLN A 75 -3.00 26.57 14.89
C GLN A 75 -4.35 25.83 14.94
N LYS A 76 -5.48 26.55 14.76
CA LYS A 76 -6.82 25.93 14.65
C LYS A 76 -7.00 25.09 13.38
N MET A 77 -6.33 25.39 12.27
CA MET A 77 -6.36 24.51 11.09
C MET A 77 -5.59 23.22 11.32
N VAL A 78 -4.46 23.29 12.04
CA VAL A 78 -3.62 22.12 12.37
C VAL A 78 -4.37 21.16 13.29
N TYR A 79 -5.13 21.67 14.28
CA TYR A 79 -5.90 20.84 15.21
C TYR A 79 -7.26 20.35 14.68
N ALA A 80 -7.79 20.94 13.60
CA ALA A 80 -9.07 20.51 13.03
C ALA A 80 -8.97 19.25 12.15
N ASP A 81 -7.76 18.86 11.73
CA ASP A 81 -7.51 17.65 10.93
C ASP A 81 -7.49 16.38 11.80
N GLU A 82 -7.12 16.48 13.08
CA GLU A 82 -7.10 15.33 14.01
C GLU A 82 -8.49 14.89 14.52
N PHE A 83 -9.52 15.73 14.36
CA PHE A 83 -10.84 15.50 14.98
C PHE A 83 -11.97 15.18 13.99
N ARG A 84 -11.71 15.16 12.67
CA ARG A 84 -12.76 15.08 11.63
C ARG A 84 -13.02 13.69 11.07
N ASP A 85 -12.71 12.63 11.81
CA ASP A 85 -13.15 11.26 11.47
C ASP A 85 -14.43 10.83 12.20
N ARG A 86 -15.12 11.72 12.96
CA ARG A 86 -16.32 11.30 13.71
C ARG A 86 -17.60 12.12 13.59
N ASN A 87 -17.70 13.13 12.73
CA ASN A 87 -18.96 13.84 12.54
C ASN A 87 -19.04 14.54 11.18
N CYS A 88 -19.47 13.80 10.16
CA CYS A 88 -20.13 14.39 9.00
C CYS A 88 -21.64 14.27 9.22
N GLU A 89 -22.20 15.18 10.03
CA GLU A 89 -23.54 15.73 9.85
C GLU A 89 -23.89 16.68 11.02
N ARG A 90 -24.57 17.78 10.68
CA ARG A 90 -25.09 18.84 11.57
C ARG A 90 -24.05 19.77 12.22
N GLU A 91 -23.89 20.98 11.68
CA GLU A 91 -24.57 22.20 12.18
C GLU A 91 -23.98 23.52 11.64
N LYS A 92 -24.93 24.43 11.38
CA LYS A 92 -24.96 25.91 11.35
C LYS A 92 -23.86 26.72 10.65
N GLU A 93 -24.32 27.44 9.64
CA GLU A 93 -23.65 28.55 8.96
C GLU A 93 -23.36 29.69 9.93
N ASP A 94 -22.08 30.07 10.04
CA ASP A 94 -21.69 31.41 10.46
C ASP A 94 -20.70 31.99 9.41
N GLY A 95 -20.96 33.23 9.02
CA GLY A 95 -20.61 33.85 7.73
C GLY A 95 -19.14 34.10 7.45
N ARG A 96 -18.21 33.61 8.27
CA ARG A 96 -16.75 33.80 8.10
C ARG A 96 -15.99 32.49 7.83
N GLY A 97 -16.66 31.34 7.92
CA GLY A 97 -16.06 30.01 7.73
C GLY A 97 -16.10 29.45 6.29
N LYS A 98 -16.77 30.11 5.34
CA LYS A 98 -16.97 29.59 3.97
C LYS A 98 -15.67 29.48 3.16
N THR A 99 -14.71 30.36 3.36
CA THR A 99 -13.48 30.40 2.54
C THR A 99 -12.50 29.27 2.86
N ILE A 100 -12.34 28.93 4.14
CA ILE A 100 -11.37 27.90 4.57
C ILE A 100 -11.88 26.48 4.28
N ARG A 101 -13.20 26.25 4.47
CA ARG A 101 -13.81 24.93 4.23
C ARG A 101 -13.81 24.56 2.74
N SER A 102 -13.98 25.56 1.85
CA SER A 102 -13.83 25.37 0.40
C SER A 102 -12.42 24.92 0.02
N PHE A 103 -11.39 25.48 0.64
CA PHE A 103 -10.00 25.16 0.30
C PHE A 103 -9.57 23.74 0.72
N LEU A 104 -10.05 23.26 1.88
CA LEU A 104 -9.76 21.90 2.36
C LEU A 104 -10.51 20.82 1.56
N SER A 105 -11.78 21.06 1.21
CA SER A 105 -12.54 20.14 0.36
C SER A 105 -11.98 20.05 -1.06
N LEU A 106 -11.52 21.18 -1.61
CA LEU A 106 -10.89 21.25 -2.94
C LEU A 106 -9.51 20.57 -2.97
N LYS A 107 -8.78 20.55 -1.86
CA LYS A 107 -7.50 19.85 -1.75
C LYS A 107 -7.66 18.34 -1.65
N LYS A 108 -8.66 17.87 -0.89
CA LYS A 108 -8.97 16.44 -0.79
C LYS A 108 -9.42 15.85 -2.13
N SER A 109 -10.07 16.65 -2.99
CA SER A 109 -10.36 16.25 -4.37
C SER A 109 -9.15 16.29 -5.32
N LEU A 110 -8.05 16.93 -4.93
CA LEU A 110 -6.88 17.08 -5.80
C LEU A 110 -5.92 15.89 -5.68
N SER A 111 -5.72 15.35 -4.47
CA SER A 111 -4.97 14.10 -4.25
C SER A 111 -5.68 12.89 -4.88
N ARG A 112 -7.01 12.93 -4.96
CA ARG A 112 -7.87 11.96 -5.65
C ARG A 112 -8.39 12.51 -7.00
N SER A 113 -7.62 13.37 -7.65
CA SER A 113 -7.97 13.83 -9.01
C SER A 113 -7.68 12.74 -10.01
N GLU A 114 -8.59 12.54 -10.96
CA GLU A 114 -8.54 11.48 -11.99
C GLU A 114 -7.18 11.41 -12.69
N ILE A 115 -6.59 12.57 -13.04
CA ILE A 115 -5.26 12.66 -13.67
C ILE A 115 -4.17 12.02 -12.80
N GLN A 116 -4.13 12.34 -11.50
CA GLN A 116 -3.13 11.79 -10.58
C GLN A 116 -3.32 10.28 -10.37
N LEU A 117 -4.57 9.82 -10.44
CA LEU A 117 -4.89 8.41 -10.28
C LEU A 117 -4.49 7.63 -11.54
N SER A 118 -4.81 8.13 -12.73
CA SER A 118 -4.38 7.54 -14.00
C SER A 118 -2.85 7.44 -14.10
N GLU A 119 -2.12 8.49 -13.72
CA GLU A 119 -0.64 8.45 -13.67
C GLU A 119 -0.10 7.32 -12.79
N VAL A 120 -0.79 7.01 -11.68
CA VAL A 120 -0.39 5.90 -10.81
C VAL A 120 -0.70 4.56 -11.47
N LEU A 121 -1.86 4.43 -12.12
CA LEU A 121 -2.27 3.20 -12.78
C LEU A 121 -1.39 2.85 -14.00
N GLU A 122 -0.86 3.84 -14.70
CA GLU A 122 0.06 3.61 -15.82
C GLU A 122 1.36 2.92 -15.41
N ILE A 123 1.83 3.14 -14.17
CA ILE A 123 3.13 2.62 -13.68
C ILE A 123 2.98 1.58 -12.57
N VAL A 124 1.75 1.24 -12.17
CA VAL A 124 1.54 0.37 -11.00
C VAL A 124 1.99 -1.06 -11.28
N CYS A 125 1.82 -1.53 -12.52
CA CYS A 125 2.22 -2.88 -12.91
C CYS A 125 3.75 -3.05 -12.97
N ASP A 126 4.52 -1.97 -13.21
CA ASP A 126 5.99 -1.99 -13.11
C ASP A 126 6.48 -2.38 -11.70
N LYS A 127 5.64 -2.13 -10.68
CA LYS A 127 5.92 -2.51 -9.29
C LYS A 127 5.60 -3.97 -8.99
N ALA A 128 5.12 -4.76 -9.94
CA ALA A 128 4.90 -6.21 -9.77
C ALA A 128 6.17 -6.91 -9.26
N ALA A 129 7.35 -6.44 -9.65
CA ALA A 129 8.63 -6.93 -9.15
C ALA A 129 8.81 -6.71 -7.64
N GLU A 130 8.16 -5.72 -7.03
CA GLU A 130 8.20 -5.53 -5.59
C GLU A 130 7.21 -6.42 -4.83
N TRP A 131 6.42 -7.25 -5.51
CA TRP A 131 5.43 -8.12 -4.89
C TRP A 131 5.82 -9.59 -5.01
N SER A 132 5.36 -10.41 -4.06
CA SER A 132 5.61 -11.86 -4.02
C SER A 132 4.51 -12.57 -3.25
N ALA A 133 4.29 -13.85 -3.55
CA ALA A 133 3.38 -14.67 -2.77
C ALA A 133 4.04 -15.14 -1.47
N VAL A 134 3.32 -14.89 -0.38
CA VAL A 134 3.70 -15.15 1.00
C VAL A 134 2.57 -15.85 1.72
N VAL A 135 2.90 -16.64 2.73
CA VAL A 135 1.87 -17.25 3.58
C VAL A 135 1.39 -16.25 4.62
N HIS A 136 0.10 -15.95 4.61
CA HIS A 136 -0.51 -15.10 5.62
C HIS A 136 -0.48 -15.82 6.99
N PRO A 137 0.03 -15.19 8.07
CA PRO A 137 0.30 -15.88 9.33
C PRO A 137 -0.97 -16.34 10.05
N ARG A 138 -2.05 -15.56 10.00
CA ARG A 138 -3.34 -15.92 10.62
C ARG A 138 -4.16 -16.93 9.84
N THR A 139 -4.25 -16.77 8.52
CA THR A 139 -5.15 -17.60 7.69
C THR A 139 -4.45 -18.84 7.15
N GLY A 140 -3.11 -18.86 7.12
CA GLY A 140 -2.32 -19.93 6.51
C GLY A 140 -2.43 -20.00 4.98
N LYS A 141 -3.16 -19.07 4.36
CA LYS A 141 -3.36 -18.99 2.91
C LYS A 141 -2.20 -18.25 2.26
N GLY A 142 -1.78 -18.67 1.07
CA GLY A 142 -0.83 -17.92 0.26
C GLY A 142 -1.49 -16.70 -0.36
N VAL A 143 -1.00 -15.52 -0.02
CA VAL A 143 -1.49 -14.20 -0.49
C VAL A 143 -0.35 -13.42 -1.12
N TYR A 144 -0.66 -12.44 -1.95
CA TYR A 144 0.36 -11.56 -2.52
C TYR A 144 0.62 -10.38 -1.58
N ALA A 145 1.88 -10.15 -1.25
CA ALA A 145 2.30 -9.01 -0.44
C ALA A 145 3.58 -8.42 -1.00
N ARG A 146 3.81 -7.14 -0.71
CA ARG A 146 5.02 -6.43 -1.10
C ARG A 146 6.23 -7.11 -0.44
N ARG A 147 7.24 -7.49 -1.23
CA ARG A 147 8.48 -8.13 -0.81
C ARG A 147 9.05 -7.51 0.44
N ALA A 148 9.06 -6.18 0.57
CA ALA A 148 9.55 -5.49 1.77
C ALA A 148 9.08 -6.16 3.08
N THR A 149 7.87 -6.73 3.14
CA THR A 149 7.37 -7.60 4.24
C THR A 149 8.03 -9.00 4.27
N LEU A 150 9.35 -9.10 4.05
CA LEU A 150 10.12 -10.33 3.77
C LEU A 150 10.15 -11.36 4.90
N LYS A 151 9.63 -11.04 6.10
CA LYS A 151 9.61 -12.00 7.21
C LYS A 151 8.58 -13.10 7.04
N LEU A 152 7.65 -12.90 6.11
CA LEU A 152 6.63 -13.89 5.83
C LEU A 152 7.25 -15.07 5.07
N LYS A 153 6.77 -16.27 5.39
CA LYS A 153 7.21 -17.49 4.73
C LYS A 153 6.83 -17.40 3.25
N GLN A 154 7.83 -17.34 2.38
CA GLN A 154 7.58 -17.32 0.93
C GLN A 154 7.01 -18.66 0.48
N VAL A 155 6.09 -18.61 -0.47
CA VAL A 155 5.59 -19.81 -1.14
C VAL A 155 6.58 -20.16 -2.25
N PRO A 156 7.23 -21.34 -2.25
CA PRO A 156 8.05 -21.74 -3.39
C PRO A 156 7.15 -21.99 -4.62
N GLU A 157 7.59 -21.56 -5.81
CA GLU A 157 6.90 -21.79 -7.12
C GLU A 157 5.51 -21.13 -7.29
N HIS A 158 5.38 -19.85 -6.99
CA HIS A 158 4.21 -19.06 -7.44
C HIS A 158 4.53 -18.26 -8.70
N LEU A 159 3.49 -17.62 -9.28
CA LEU A 159 3.55 -16.91 -10.57
C LEU A 159 4.86 -16.15 -10.75
N THR A 160 5.45 -16.28 -11.94
CA THR A 160 6.64 -15.50 -12.28
C THR A 160 6.29 -14.01 -12.29
N ILE A 161 7.29 -13.14 -12.10
CA ILE A 161 7.08 -11.69 -12.12
C ILE A 161 6.34 -11.26 -13.38
N TYR A 162 6.73 -11.79 -14.55
CA TYR A 162 6.06 -11.52 -15.83
C TYR A 162 4.60 -11.95 -15.86
N GLN A 163 4.25 -13.12 -15.30
CA GLN A 163 2.86 -13.55 -15.26
C GLN A 163 2.02 -12.70 -14.30
N PHE A 164 2.64 -12.21 -13.23
CA PHE A 164 1.97 -11.30 -12.30
C PHE A 164 1.77 -9.91 -12.90
N GLU A 165 2.74 -9.44 -13.69
CA GLU A 165 2.66 -8.20 -14.47
C GLU A 165 1.57 -8.29 -15.54
N ASP A 166 1.50 -9.38 -16.31
CA ASP A 166 0.41 -9.63 -17.26
C ASP A 166 -0.96 -9.63 -16.56
N ALA A 167 -1.08 -10.34 -15.43
CA ALA A 167 -2.32 -10.35 -14.65
C ALA A 167 -2.70 -8.96 -14.10
N CYS A 168 -1.72 -8.08 -13.86
CA CYS A 168 -1.96 -6.70 -13.47
C CYS A 168 -2.51 -5.88 -14.64
N ASN A 169 -1.89 -5.98 -15.82
CA ASN A 169 -2.33 -5.28 -17.02
C ASN A 169 -3.77 -5.72 -17.40
N ASP A 170 -4.02 -7.03 -17.45
CA ASP A 170 -5.35 -7.59 -17.74
C ASP A 170 -6.42 -7.09 -16.76
N PHE A 171 -6.04 -6.91 -15.49
CA PHE A 171 -6.92 -6.38 -14.46
C PHE A 171 -7.23 -4.90 -14.69
N LEU A 172 -6.22 -4.08 -14.98
CA LEU A 172 -6.43 -2.65 -15.25
C LEU A 172 -7.34 -2.45 -16.46
N ASP A 173 -7.10 -3.17 -17.55
CA ASP A 173 -7.92 -3.12 -18.76
C ASP A 173 -9.41 -3.39 -18.48
N SER A 174 -9.71 -4.19 -17.45
CA SER A 174 -11.07 -4.57 -17.08
C SER A 174 -11.73 -3.67 -16.04
N TYR A 175 -10.95 -3.07 -15.13
CA TYR A 175 -11.47 -2.44 -13.91
C TYR A 175 -11.01 -1.00 -13.67
N GLU A 176 -10.23 -0.38 -14.56
CA GLU A 176 -9.70 0.99 -14.41
C GLU A 176 -10.79 2.00 -14.00
N ASP A 177 -11.87 2.11 -14.78
CA ASP A 177 -12.96 3.07 -14.51
C ASP A 177 -13.59 2.88 -13.12
N GLN A 178 -13.76 1.62 -12.70
CA GLN A 178 -14.35 1.29 -11.41
C GLN A 178 -13.39 1.65 -10.27
N LEU A 179 -12.09 1.43 -10.50
CA LEU A 179 -11.04 1.74 -9.55
C LEU A 179 -10.90 3.25 -9.35
N ILE A 180 -10.88 4.02 -10.44
CA ILE A 180 -10.90 5.49 -10.39
C ILE A 180 -12.14 5.96 -9.63
N LYS A 181 -13.33 5.44 -9.98
CA LYS A 181 -14.57 5.80 -9.30
C LYS A 181 -14.52 5.52 -7.79
N PHE A 182 -14.06 4.33 -7.41
CA PHE A 182 -13.94 3.91 -6.02
C PHE A 182 -12.96 4.81 -5.27
N SER A 183 -11.84 5.15 -5.90
CA SER A 183 -10.79 5.96 -5.30
C SER A 183 -11.17 7.41 -5.04
N HIS A 184 -12.29 7.94 -5.55
CA HIS A 184 -12.73 9.30 -5.20
C HIS A 184 -13.16 9.46 -3.73
N SER A 185 -13.58 8.37 -3.10
CA SER A 185 -13.92 8.33 -1.67
C SER A 185 -12.78 7.76 -0.85
N LYS A 186 -12.68 8.21 0.40
CA LYS A 186 -11.77 7.62 1.39
C LYS A 186 -12.44 6.40 2.01
N HIS A 187 -11.73 5.29 2.04
CA HIS A 187 -12.22 4.03 2.59
C HIS A 187 -11.33 3.60 3.76
N GLU A 188 -11.93 2.93 4.75
CA GLU A 188 -11.20 2.42 5.91
C GLU A 188 -10.42 1.14 5.54
N GLU A 189 -11.03 0.23 4.79
CA GLU A 189 -10.43 -1.01 4.30
C GLU A 189 -10.52 -1.08 2.76
N PRO A 190 -9.70 -0.30 2.02
CA PRO A 190 -9.87 -0.12 0.58
C PRO A 190 -9.74 -1.43 -0.21
N VAL A 191 -8.79 -2.30 0.16
CA VAL A 191 -8.60 -3.61 -0.49
C VAL A 191 -9.81 -4.51 -0.28
N ARG A 192 -10.33 -4.59 0.95
CA ARG A 192 -11.47 -5.46 1.27
C ARG A 192 -12.76 -4.96 0.60
N GLN A 193 -13.02 -3.67 0.66
CA GLN A 193 -14.22 -3.07 0.06
C GLN A 193 -14.18 -3.14 -1.48
N PHE A 194 -13.04 -2.92 -2.11
CA PHE A 194 -12.96 -3.01 -3.56
C PHE A 194 -12.87 -4.46 -4.03
N CYS A 195 -11.80 -5.17 -3.67
CA CYS A 195 -11.46 -6.46 -4.27
C CYS A 195 -12.40 -7.60 -3.87
N HIS A 196 -13.01 -7.54 -2.68
CA HIS A 196 -13.97 -8.56 -2.23
C HIS A 196 -15.41 -8.08 -2.39
N GLU A 197 -15.77 -6.87 -1.95
CA GLU A 197 -17.17 -6.44 -1.93
C GLU A 197 -17.65 -5.82 -3.25
N THR A 198 -16.79 -5.10 -3.98
CA THR A 198 -17.21 -4.37 -5.20
C THR A 198 -17.10 -5.23 -6.45
N ILE A 199 -15.95 -5.88 -6.64
CA ILE A 199 -15.67 -6.65 -7.87
C ILE A 199 -15.61 -8.17 -7.64
N GLU A 200 -15.68 -8.63 -6.38
CA GLU A 200 -15.75 -10.04 -6.00
C GLU A 200 -14.63 -10.95 -6.55
N VAL A 201 -13.44 -10.41 -6.86
CA VAL A 201 -12.30 -11.19 -7.35
C VAL A 201 -11.51 -11.88 -6.23
N CYS A 202 -11.63 -11.38 -5.01
CA CYS A 202 -11.02 -11.94 -3.81
C CYS A 202 -12.05 -12.55 -2.86
N THR A 203 -11.66 -13.56 -2.10
CA THR A 203 -12.47 -14.05 -0.97
C THR A 203 -12.18 -13.24 0.29
N ALA A 204 -13.12 -13.23 1.25
CA ALA A 204 -12.93 -12.58 2.56
C ALA A 204 -11.63 -13.00 3.29
N VAL A 205 -11.14 -14.22 3.04
CA VAL A 205 -9.90 -14.74 3.64
C VAL A 205 -8.66 -14.12 2.97
N ASP A 206 -8.70 -13.86 1.67
CA ASP A 206 -7.58 -13.31 0.90
C ASP A 206 -7.24 -11.87 1.31
N VAL A 207 -8.26 -11.09 1.64
CA VAL A 207 -8.17 -9.67 2.00
C VAL A 207 -8.13 -9.42 3.50
N THR A 208 -7.78 -10.45 4.29
CA THR A 208 -7.65 -10.31 5.73
C THR A 208 -6.51 -9.31 6.03
N PRO A 209 -6.75 -8.26 6.83
CA PRO A 209 -5.70 -7.30 7.16
C PRO A 209 -4.59 -7.97 7.99
N MET A 210 -3.35 -7.74 7.58
CA MET A 210 -2.14 -8.09 8.34
C MET A 210 -1.75 -6.94 9.26
N THR A 211 -1.37 -7.24 10.50
CA THR A 211 -0.83 -6.21 11.40
C THR A 211 0.62 -5.86 11.03
N ASP A 212 1.10 -4.68 11.45
CA ASP A 212 2.48 -4.25 11.22
C ASP A 212 3.52 -5.20 11.85
N GLU A 213 3.14 -5.87 12.94
CA GLU A 213 3.95 -6.91 13.59
C GLU A 213 4.05 -8.17 12.73
N GLU A 214 2.91 -8.58 12.15
CA GLU A 214 2.78 -9.76 11.30
C GLU A 214 3.47 -9.59 9.95
N SER A 215 3.38 -8.40 9.36
CA SER A 215 4.06 -8.07 8.11
C SER A 215 5.56 -7.77 8.32
N GLY A 216 6.02 -7.68 9.57
CA GLY A 216 7.39 -7.30 9.90
C GLY A 216 7.74 -5.83 9.68
N LYS A 217 6.75 -4.97 9.35
CA LYS A 217 6.90 -3.53 9.05
C LYS A 217 7.64 -2.77 10.14
N ALA A 218 7.40 -3.11 11.41
CA ALA A 218 8.05 -2.47 12.55
C ALA A 218 9.59 -2.62 12.56
N GLN A 219 10.14 -3.73 12.04
CA GLN A 219 11.59 -3.90 11.97
C GLN A 219 12.19 -3.27 10.70
N ILE A 220 11.45 -3.28 9.59
CA ILE A 220 11.87 -2.66 8.33
C ILE A 220 12.03 -1.15 8.50
N LEU A 221 11.06 -0.49 9.14
CA LEU A 221 11.17 0.93 9.51
C LEU A 221 12.41 1.21 10.36
N SER A 222 12.76 0.30 11.28
CA SER A 222 13.96 0.41 12.11
C SER A 222 15.25 0.31 11.30
N ASP A 223 15.27 -0.53 10.26
CA ASP A 223 16.46 -0.77 9.46
C ASP A 223 16.65 0.33 8.41
N GLU A 224 15.56 0.83 7.82
CA GLU A 224 15.56 1.97 6.91
C GLU A 224 15.98 3.29 7.63
N GLU A 225 15.56 3.47 8.89
CA GLU A 225 16.08 4.57 9.73
C GLU A 225 17.58 4.43 10.03
N LYS A 226 18.09 3.21 10.21
CA LYS A 226 19.53 2.98 10.39
C LYS A 226 20.28 3.29 9.10
N GLU A 227 19.79 2.87 7.94
CA GLU A 227 20.42 3.18 6.66
C GLU A 227 20.46 4.69 6.40
N LYS A 228 19.37 5.43 6.64
CA LYS A 228 19.37 6.90 6.54
C LYS A 228 20.36 7.56 7.50
N LYS A 229 20.57 7.01 8.71
CA LYS A 229 21.59 7.51 9.64
C LYS A 229 23.01 7.23 9.13
N VAL A 230 23.24 6.06 8.55
CA VAL A 230 24.54 5.69 7.95
C VAL A 230 24.84 6.60 6.76
N GLU A 231 23.88 6.81 5.87
CA GLU A 231 24.04 7.69 4.71
C GLU A 231 24.33 9.14 5.14
N LYS A 232 23.59 9.66 6.13
CA LYS A 232 23.83 11.00 6.67
C LYS A 232 25.20 11.14 7.35
N ALA A 233 25.69 10.07 7.99
CA ALA A 233 27.04 10.04 8.56
C ALA A 233 28.12 10.00 7.46
N LEU A 234 27.90 9.22 6.40
CA LEU A 234 28.78 9.12 5.25
C LEU A 234 28.93 10.47 4.53
N ASP A 235 27.82 11.17 4.30
CA ASP A 235 27.82 12.51 3.70
C ASP A 235 28.49 13.57 4.56
N LYS A 236 28.44 13.41 5.89
CA LYS A 236 29.18 14.28 6.80
C LYS A 236 30.69 14.06 6.63
N LEU A 237 31.15 12.81 6.65
CA LEU A 237 32.56 12.47 6.45
C LEU A 237 33.07 12.94 5.08
N ARG A 238 32.24 12.85 4.04
CA ARG A 238 32.60 13.29 2.69
C ARG A 238 32.75 14.82 2.58
N ARG A 239 31.98 15.58 3.34
CA ARG A 239 32.13 17.04 3.44
C ARG A 239 33.38 17.43 4.23
N ASP A 240 33.63 16.74 5.35
CA ASP A 240 34.80 17.00 6.18
C ASP A 240 36.10 16.69 5.43
N ALA A 241 36.10 15.65 4.57
CA ALA A 241 37.24 15.32 3.71
C ALA A 241 37.53 16.37 2.64
N LYS A 242 36.49 16.99 2.04
CA LYS A 242 36.66 18.05 1.03
C LYS A 242 37.15 19.38 1.62
N GLY A 243 36.86 19.64 2.89
CA GLY A 243 37.33 20.86 3.56
C GLY A 243 38.82 20.89 3.88
N LEU A 244 39.50 19.73 3.82
CA LEU A 244 40.94 19.61 4.08
C LEU A 244 41.82 19.89 2.86
N ASP A 245 41.25 19.84 1.65
CA ASP A 245 41.98 20.13 0.41
C ASP A 245 42.08 21.65 0.11
N ASP A 246 41.26 22.47 0.78
CA ASP A 246 41.25 23.94 0.60
C ASP A 246 42.16 24.68 1.61
N GLU A 247 42.83 23.97 2.53
CA GLU A 247 43.72 24.54 3.56
C GLU A 247 45.21 24.18 3.38
N LEU A 248 45.58 23.62 2.21
CA LEU A 248 46.99 23.32 1.83
C LEU A 248 47.48 24.24 0.70
#